data_AF-A0A3A5MGD9-F1
#
_entry.id   AF-A0A3A5MGD9-F1
#
_cell.length_a   1.000
_cell.length_b   1.000
_cell.length_c   1.000
_cell.angle_alpha   90.00
_cell.angle_beta   90.00
_cell.angle_gamma   90.00
#
_symmetry.space_group_name_H-M   'P 1'
#
loop_
_entity.id
_entity.type
_entity.pdbx_description
1 polymer ?
#
loop_
_entity_poly.entity_id
_entity_poly.type
_entity_poly.pdbx_seq_one_letter_code
_entity_poly.pdbx_strand_id
1 'polypeptide(L)'
;MTLRSGVFRPRGRPSGRAVHRSASSPRSLAGTALAAVLAASLLVVTVPGPTAPTMASWNDAEWTSGSLGTDSFDCGADTNYSTTASARFLSGSLLGTNLDSVAELAGVTATRNVSGAAPVTPTTSLVLATGDPATDAYANPLPASALNGVVGLDLTGLTLGLPGGSAGALNQYARVSTDGTSAGASGLVNNSGGVGVTAGTPSSELPESATLSLAQALPVVSGVTDARLEIGAVAASSQLDWCAALLSQVWGDGTISGVTRDYGIAGLDLVVDSPLVSDLVGSVNGTIAGLEAAVTDLSGTNGLINSTIRSALLASGLLGTLGLGSITGTVTVADPQLASAVGTLLTTPLSDGTVTINLVDGTVAVNLATLLGDSTQGINNLAPNTELVLTSAVLNPLAARVGALLDAWTVNVTAAVTDAVNAAVLSVESSVTISLPPVLGVAVEVLRLDIGLRNVNAGDTSSTTVGDVLAGRAALAIVPTTLGVGLGGVTALVTGLTASLVAPVSTLLTTQLLTPVSSLGAALAAASAPIVTALGSVVAALPSLLSLAVNVQPDQAGALPGPGYSAAVPPRTSAEYRVSALRIGLLDSVGSAGFVYAHLATATAGVNARLP
;
A
#
# COMPACT_ATOMS: atom_id res chain seq x y z
N MET A 1 25.34 37.06 -33.47
CA MET A 1 24.52 38.18 -32.95
C MET A 1 24.95 38.42 -31.52
N THR A 2 25.33 39.66 -31.22
CA THR A 2 26.21 40.10 -30.14
C THR A 2 25.43 40.83 -29.04
N LEU A 3 26.09 41.05 -27.88
CA LEU A 3 25.76 41.99 -26.76
C LEU A 3 24.90 41.39 -25.62
N ARG A 4 25.09 41.68 -24.32
CA ARG A 4 26.08 42.49 -23.57
C ARG A 4 25.95 42.21 -22.06
N SER A 5 27.11 42.33 -21.40
CA SER A 5 27.41 42.62 -20.00
C SER A 5 26.45 43.50 -19.18
N GLY A 6 26.41 43.25 -17.85
CA GLY A 6 25.97 44.21 -16.84
C GLY A 6 26.48 43.88 -15.42
N VAL A 7 27.55 44.56 -15.00
CA VAL A 7 28.13 44.59 -13.65
C VAL A 7 27.47 45.72 -12.86
N PHE A 8 27.15 45.54 -11.56
CA PHE A 8 27.13 46.66 -10.61
C PHE A 8 27.46 46.21 -9.17
N ARG A 9 28.39 46.95 -8.56
CA ARG A 9 28.94 46.82 -7.19
C ARG A 9 28.39 47.95 -6.29
N PRO A 10 28.66 47.95 -4.96
CA PRO A 10 27.75 48.43 -3.90
C PRO A 10 28.07 49.83 -3.33
N ARG A 11 27.12 50.37 -2.55
CA ARG A 11 27.24 51.42 -1.51
C ARG A 11 26.03 51.22 -0.55
N GLY A 12 26.03 51.43 0.76
CA GLY A 12 26.99 51.93 1.74
C GLY A 12 26.26 51.96 3.11
N ARG A 13 27.02 51.79 4.20
CA ARG A 13 26.66 52.15 5.61
C ARG A 13 26.18 53.63 5.70
N PRO A 14 25.53 54.14 6.79
CA PRO A 14 25.83 53.83 8.20
C PRO A 14 24.70 53.97 9.26
N SER A 15 25.05 53.57 10.49
CA SER A 15 24.75 54.18 11.81
C SER A 15 23.33 54.57 12.23
N GLY A 16 22.94 54.16 13.44
CA GLY A 16 21.92 54.88 14.22
C GLY A 16 21.47 54.13 15.48
N ARG A 17 22.04 54.50 16.63
CA ARG A 17 21.67 54.05 17.99
C ARG A 17 20.35 54.68 18.44
N ALA A 18 19.79 54.08 19.51
CA ALA A 18 18.87 54.65 20.51
C ALA A 18 17.37 54.58 20.19
N VAL A 19 16.40 54.46 21.11
CA VAL A 19 16.30 54.24 22.56
C VAL A 19 14.77 54.11 22.84
N HIS A 20 14.40 53.50 23.98
CA HIS A 20 13.11 53.63 24.72
C HIS A 20 11.89 52.81 24.28
N ARG A 21 11.41 51.93 25.19
CA ARG A 21 10.26 52.07 26.14
C ARG A 21 8.97 51.56 25.49
N SER A 22 7.98 50.97 26.15
CA SER A 22 7.71 50.58 27.54
C SER A 22 6.36 49.83 27.44
N ALA A 23 6.27 48.63 27.98
CA ALA A 23 5.38 48.22 29.07
C ALA A 23 3.92 47.88 28.73
N SER A 24 3.50 46.72 29.25
CA SER A 24 2.30 46.56 30.08
C SER A 24 2.28 45.18 30.75
N SER A 25 2.81 45.11 31.98
CA SER A 25 2.22 44.66 33.27
C SER A 25 0.88 43.89 33.29
N PRO A 26 0.39 43.40 34.46
CA PRO A 26 1.01 42.68 35.60
C PRO A 26 0.08 41.61 36.24
N ARG A 27 0.51 40.94 37.33
CA ARG A 27 -0.25 40.53 38.56
C ARG A 27 0.67 39.70 39.46
N SER A 28 1.27 40.21 40.55
CA SER A 28 0.75 40.57 41.90
C SER A 28 0.55 39.38 42.86
N LEU A 29 1.27 39.39 44.00
CA LEU A 29 0.95 38.93 45.38
C LEU A 29 2.26 39.10 46.18
N ALA A 30 2.52 40.18 46.96
CA ALA A 30 1.98 40.63 48.24
C ALA A 30 2.27 39.68 49.44
N GLY A 31 2.94 40.20 50.48
CA GLY A 31 2.91 39.60 51.84
C GLY A 31 4.15 39.77 52.73
N THR A 32 4.26 40.92 53.39
CA THR A 32 5.16 41.26 54.52
C THR A 32 4.84 40.53 55.84
N ALA A 33 5.81 40.33 56.74
CA ALA A 33 5.70 40.71 58.18
C ALA A 33 6.96 40.39 59.02
N LEU A 34 7.08 41.18 60.09
CA LEU A 34 8.20 41.43 61.01
C LEU A 34 7.98 40.73 62.38
N ALA A 35 9.08 40.56 63.15
CA ALA A 35 9.19 40.58 64.63
C ALA A 35 8.57 39.41 65.47
N ALA A 36 9.00 39.04 66.68
CA ALA A 36 10.24 39.15 67.48
C ALA A 36 10.00 38.39 68.83
N VAL A 37 11.10 38.03 69.55
CA VAL A 37 11.27 38.05 71.04
C VAL A 37 11.02 36.79 71.95
N LEU A 38 12.01 36.56 72.87
CA LEU A 38 12.12 35.78 74.16
C LEU A 38 12.54 34.28 74.13
N ALA A 39 13.77 33.89 74.54
CA ALA A 39 14.38 33.64 75.89
C ALA A 39 13.89 32.32 76.56
N ALA A 40 14.68 31.37 77.11
CA ALA A 40 16.02 31.36 77.70
C ALA A 40 16.67 29.94 77.82
N SER A 41 18.02 29.94 77.92
CA SER A 41 18.99 29.06 78.65
C SER A 41 19.18 27.55 78.36
N LEU A 42 20.38 27.15 77.88
CA LEU A 42 21.46 26.42 78.63
C LEU A 42 22.66 25.97 77.74
N LEU A 43 23.88 26.33 78.20
CA LEU A 43 25.22 25.68 78.07
C LEU A 43 26.01 25.58 76.73
N VAL A 44 26.91 26.56 76.55
CA VAL A 44 28.38 26.52 76.28
C VAL A 44 28.97 25.37 75.42
N VAL A 45 29.45 25.71 74.21
CA VAL A 45 30.80 25.36 73.69
C VAL A 45 31.29 26.49 72.76
N THR A 46 32.57 26.82 72.87
CA THR A 46 33.35 27.89 72.25
C THR A 46 33.43 27.87 70.71
N VAL A 47 33.14 28.99 70.02
CA VAL A 47 33.69 29.30 68.69
C VAL A 47 33.97 30.81 68.57
N PRO A 48 35.20 31.26 68.27
CA PRO A 48 35.49 32.66 67.98
C PRO A 48 35.20 33.00 66.50
N GLY A 49 34.36 34.01 66.28
CA GLY A 49 34.50 35.04 65.22
C GLY A 49 34.22 34.66 63.76
N PRO A 50 33.61 35.57 62.97
CA PRO A 50 33.33 35.35 61.56
C PRO A 50 34.60 35.54 60.73
N THR A 51 35.00 34.51 59.96
CA THR A 51 35.89 34.70 58.83
C THR A 51 35.14 35.51 57.77
N ALA A 52 35.54 36.75 57.56
CA ALA A 52 35.27 37.42 56.29
C ALA A 52 35.87 36.55 55.17
N PRO A 53 35.14 36.21 54.09
CA PRO A 53 35.78 35.62 52.93
C PRO A 53 36.70 36.67 52.31
N THR A 54 38.00 36.53 52.54
CA THR A 54 39.00 37.16 51.71
C THR A 54 38.88 36.52 50.33
N MET A 55 38.49 37.32 49.32
CA MET A 55 38.74 36.98 47.93
C MET A 55 40.24 37.09 47.65
N ALA A 56 41.00 36.13 48.16
CA ALA A 56 42.33 35.84 47.67
C ALA A 56 42.18 34.72 46.63
N SER A 57 41.85 35.09 45.39
CA SER A 57 42.13 34.20 44.27
C SER A 57 43.63 34.22 44.05
N TRP A 58 44.33 33.21 44.54
CA TRP A 58 45.64 32.88 44.04
C TRP A 58 45.45 32.34 42.62
N ASN A 59 45.52 33.23 41.63
CA ASN A 59 45.81 32.81 40.25
C ASN A 59 47.32 32.54 40.18
N ASP A 60 47.74 31.47 40.82
CA ASP A 60 49.05 30.92 40.52
C ASP A 60 48.88 30.18 39.19
N ALA A 61 49.40 30.77 38.12
CA ALA A 61 49.67 30.05 36.89
C ALA A 61 50.87 29.13 37.16
N GLU A 62 50.63 28.07 37.94
CA GLU A 62 51.59 27.00 38.13
C GLU A 62 51.59 26.17 36.84
N TRP A 63 52.39 26.62 35.86
CA TRP A 63 52.72 25.79 34.71
C TRP A 63 53.63 24.67 35.19
N THR A 64 53.03 23.55 35.58
CA THR A 64 53.77 22.30 35.68
C THR A 64 54.13 21.84 34.27
N SER A 65 55.42 21.89 33.94
CA SER A 65 55.95 21.21 32.76
C SER A 65 56.21 19.75 33.12
N GLY A 66 55.15 18.95 33.15
CA GLY A 66 55.29 17.51 32.97
C GLY A 66 55.39 17.22 31.48
N SER A 67 56.06 16.12 31.10
CA SER A 67 55.72 15.48 29.83
C SER A 67 54.25 15.06 29.97
N LEU A 68 53.31 15.86 29.46
CA LEU A 68 52.01 15.33 29.12
C LEU A 68 52.33 14.22 28.13
N GLY A 69 52.08 12.98 28.53
CA GLY A 69 51.96 11.89 27.58
C GLY A 69 50.72 12.17 26.74
N THR A 70 50.79 13.19 25.87
CA THR A 70 50.04 13.15 24.63
C THR A 70 50.62 11.95 23.94
N ASP A 71 49.91 10.84 24.00
CA ASP A 71 50.14 9.73 23.09
C ASP A 71 50.45 10.35 21.72
N SER A 72 51.53 9.91 21.07
CA SER A 72 52.04 10.54 19.84
C SER A 72 51.16 10.25 18.63
N PHE A 73 49.86 10.13 18.87
CA PHE A 73 48.89 9.50 18.01
C PHE A 73 48.03 10.56 17.36
N ASP A 74 48.19 10.71 16.05
CA ASP A 74 47.44 11.66 15.25
C ASP A 74 46.23 10.95 14.62
N CYS A 75 45.05 11.21 15.18
CA CYS A 75 43.84 10.50 14.81
C CYS A 75 43.50 10.76 13.33
N GLY A 76 43.38 9.68 12.55
CA GLY A 76 43.04 9.72 11.13
C GLY A 76 44.23 9.98 10.21
N ALA A 77 45.41 10.27 10.77
CA ALA A 77 46.68 10.31 10.04
C ALA A 77 47.53 9.08 10.33
N ASP A 78 47.48 8.57 11.55
CA ASP A 78 48.19 7.36 11.93
C ASP A 78 47.51 6.11 11.41
N THR A 79 48.32 5.23 10.84
CA THR A 79 47.93 3.88 10.46
C THR A 79 48.31 2.94 11.60
N ASN A 80 47.38 2.13 12.12
CA ASN A 80 47.57 0.98 13.03
C ASN A 80 46.29 0.73 13.84
N TYR A 81 45.17 0.76 13.15
CA TYR A 81 43.89 0.40 13.73
C TYR A 81 43.58 -1.05 13.42
N SER A 82 43.03 -1.75 14.40
CA SER A 82 42.19 -2.90 14.15
C SER A 82 40.80 -2.39 13.78
N THR A 83 40.28 -2.77 12.62
CA THR A 83 38.94 -2.37 12.17
C THR A 83 38.15 -3.58 11.73
N THR A 84 36.90 -3.65 12.14
CA THR A 84 35.99 -4.75 11.79
C THR A 84 34.72 -4.20 11.18
N ALA A 85 34.25 -4.85 10.11
CA ALA A 85 32.95 -4.60 9.52
C ALA A 85 32.30 -5.92 9.13
N SER A 86 30.98 -6.00 9.25
CA SER A 86 30.22 -7.14 8.73
C SER A 86 28.88 -6.74 8.15
N ALA A 87 28.36 -7.57 7.27
CA ALA A 87 27.05 -7.42 6.66
C ALA A 87 26.43 -8.79 6.44
N ARG A 88 25.15 -8.92 6.75
CA ARG A 88 24.39 -10.15 6.54
C ARG A 88 22.95 -9.85 6.13
N PHE A 89 22.49 -10.44 5.02
CA PHE A 89 21.15 -10.15 4.52
C PHE A 89 20.06 -10.84 5.32
N LEU A 90 20.23 -12.11 5.68
CA LEU A 90 19.22 -12.89 6.39
C LEU A 90 19.88 -13.69 7.52
N SER A 91 19.34 -13.58 8.74
CA SER A 91 19.84 -14.25 9.95
C SER A 91 18.73 -14.53 10.96
N GLY A 92 19.01 -15.41 11.92
CA GLY A 92 18.09 -15.79 13.00
C GLY A 92 17.41 -17.14 12.77
N SER A 93 16.15 -17.27 13.16
CA SER A 93 15.37 -18.51 13.03
C SER A 93 13.97 -18.18 12.52
N LEU A 94 13.49 -18.94 11.53
CA LEU A 94 12.15 -18.77 10.95
C LEU A 94 11.50 -20.14 10.73
N LEU A 95 10.25 -20.30 11.17
CA LEU A 95 9.45 -21.52 10.97
C LEU A 95 10.21 -22.82 11.33
N GLY A 96 10.95 -22.81 12.44
CA GLY A 96 11.74 -23.96 12.92
C GLY A 96 13.08 -24.17 12.21
N THR A 97 13.43 -23.34 11.23
CA THR A 97 14.72 -23.37 10.53
C THR A 97 15.69 -22.35 11.12
N ASN A 98 16.86 -22.79 11.55
CA ASN A 98 17.95 -21.89 11.96
C ASN A 98 18.69 -21.37 10.73
N LEU A 99 18.42 -20.12 10.35
CA LEU A 99 19.01 -19.45 9.20
C LEU A 99 20.51 -19.19 9.39
N ASP A 100 20.98 -19.11 10.63
CA ASP A 100 22.39 -18.92 10.93
C ASP A 100 23.25 -20.14 10.59
N SER A 101 22.64 -21.33 10.49
CA SER A 101 23.30 -22.58 10.13
C SER A 101 23.40 -22.81 8.62
N VAL A 102 22.68 -22.03 7.81
CA VAL A 102 22.66 -22.18 6.35
C VAL A 102 23.88 -21.46 5.77
N ALA A 103 24.79 -22.23 5.17
CA ALA A 103 26.08 -21.71 4.68
C ALA A 103 25.89 -20.67 3.56
N GLU A 104 24.88 -20.84 2.72
CA GLU A 104 24.57 -19.93 1.62
C GLU A 104 24.01 -18.59 2.09
N LEU A 105 23.54 -18.51 3.34
CA LEU A 105 23.12 -17.26 4.01
C LEU A 105 24.25 -16.60 4.80
N ALA A 106 25.49 -17.10 4.68
CA ALA A 106 26.63 -16.49 5.33
C ALA A 106 26.81 -15.05 4.83
N GLY A 107 27.04 -14.15 5.79
CA GLY A 107 27.35 -12.75 5.51
C GLY A 107 28.75 -12.56 4.95
N VAL A 108 29.21 -11.31 4.96
CA VAL A 108 30.63 -10.97 4.82
C VAL A 108 31.11 -10.35 6.13
N THR A 109 32.29 -10.75 6.60
CA THR A 109 32.99 -10.13 7.71
C THR A 109 34.43 -9.88 7.30
N ALA A 110 34.88 -8.64 7.40
CA ALA A 110 36.26 -8.25 7.17
C ALA A 110 36.85 -7.71 8.48
N THR A 111 38.07 -8.15 8.80
CA THR A 111 38.80 -7.66 9.98
C THR A 111 40.20 -7.31 9.55
N ARG A 112 40.61 -6.07 9.76
CA ARG A 112 41.97 -5.59 9.52
C ARG A 112 42.64 -5.44 10.88
N ASN A 113 43.85 -5.99 11.06
CA ASN A 113 44.57 -5.96 12.34
C ASN A 113 46.02 -5.45 12.22
N VAL A 114 46.62 -5.38 11.04
CA VAL A 114 48.01 -4.92 10.81
C VAL A 114 48.15 -4.50 9.35
N SER A 115 49.33 -4.00 8.93
CA SER A 115 49.66 -3.77 7.53
C SER A 115 49.52 -5.07 6.70
N GLY A 116 48.82 -5.01 5.57
CA GLY A 116 48.50 -6.16 4.70
C GLY A 116 47.03 -6.16 4.27
N ALA A 117 46.62 -7.13 3.45
CA ALA A 117 45.21 -7.31 3.10
C ALA A 117 44.44 -7.87 4.31
N ALA A 118 43.28 -7.31 4.61
CA ALA A 118 42.42 -7.75 5.70
C ALA A 118 41.86 -9.15 5.42
N PRO A 119 41.96 -10.12 6.34
CA PRO A 119 41.22 -11.37 6.22
C PRO A 119 39.71 -11.12 6.09
N VAL A 120 39.06 -11.93 5.27
CA VAL A 120 37.62 -11.90 5.02
C VAL A 120 37.01 -13.29 5.23
N THR A 121 35.80 -13.33 5.76
CA THR A 121 34.98 -14.54 5.90
C THR A 121 33.61 -14.32 5.24
N PRO A 122 33.14 -15.24 4.38
CA PRO A 122 33.85 -16.42 3.88
C PRO A 122 35.04 -16.03 3.00
N THR A 123 36.03 -16.92 2.87
CA THR A 123 37.22 -16.67 2.03
C THR A 123 36.90 -16.58 0.53
N THR A 124 35.69 -16.96 0.14
CA THR A 124 35.13 -16.85 -1.22
C THR A 124 34.55 -15.48 -1.53
N SER A 125 34.55 -14.52 -0.59
CA SER A 125 34.08 -13.16 -0.85
C SER A 125 34.87 -12.47 -1.96
N LEU A 126 34.16 -11.70 -2.79
CA LEU A 126 34.73 -10.91 -3.86
C LEU A 126 35.52 -9.73 -3.30
N VAL A 127 36.75 -9.54 -3.78
CA VAL A 127 37.55 -8.34 -3.48
C VAL A 127 37.09 -7.18 -4.37
N LEU A 128 36.78 -6.04 -3.77
CA LEU A 128 36.42 -4.82 -4.47
C LEU A 128 37.63 -3.88 -4.54
N ALA A 129 37.95 -3.41 -5.74
CA ALA A 129 39.06 -2.46 -5.94
C ALA A 129 38.66 -1.08 -5.40
N THR A 130 39.37 -0.60 -4.37
CA THR A 130 39.19 0.71 -3.76
C THR A 130 40.12 1.77 -4.35
N GLY A 131 41.25 1.35 -4.95
CA GLY A 131 42.32 2.23 -5.40
C GLY A 131 43.20 2.78 -4.27
N ASP A 132 42.90 2.42 -3.02
CA ASP A 132 43.57 2.88 -1.81
C ASP A 132 44.20 1.70 -1.04
N PRO A 133 45.54 1.65 -0.88
CA PRO A 133 46.20 0.56 -0.15
C PRO A 133 45.89 0.54 1.35
N ALA A 134 45.34 1.63 1.90
CA ALA A 134 44.92 1.71 3.30
C ALA A 134 43.54 1.08 3.55
N THR A 135 42.82 0.69 2.50
CA THR A 135 41.41 0.30 2.58
C THR A 135 41.13 -0.98 1.78
N ASP A 136 40.57 -1.99 2.45
CA ASP A 136 40.00 -3.16 1.76
C ASP A 136 38.48 -3.10 1.77
N ALA A 137 37.89 -3.52 0.66
CA ALA A 137 36.45 -3.71 0.54
C ALA A 137 36.15 -5.07 -0.04
N TYR A 138 35.10 -5.71 0.48
CA TYR A 138 34.67 -7.04 0.09
C TYR A 138 33.16 -7.07 -0.14
N ALA A 139 32.74 -7.96 -1.04
CA ALA A 139 31.34 -8.26 -1.30
C ALA A 139 31.07 -9.77 -1.22
N ASN A 140 29.92 -10.15 -0.66
CA ASN A 140 29.41 -11.52 -0.72
C ASN A 140 27.95 -11.49 -1.24
N PRO A 141 27.73 -11.40 -2.56
CA PRO A 141 26.38 -11.38 -3.13
C PRO A 141 25.60 -12.64 -2.73
N LEU A 142 24.33 -12.49 -2.38
CA LEU A 142 23.47 -13.61 -2.01
C LEU A 142 22.95 -14.32 -3.28
N PRO A 143 23.29 -15.59 -3.54
CA PRO A 143 22.78 -16.28 -4.72
C PRO A 143 21.32 -16.67 -4.54
N ALA A 144 20.50 -16.54 -5.60
CA ALA A 144 19.07 -16.89 -5.57
C ALA A 144 18.81 -18.34 -5.11
N SER A 145 19.70 -19.27 -5.44
CA SER A 145 19.58 -20.69 -5.08
C SER A 145 19.88 -21.00 -3.62
N ALA A 146 20.43 -20.04 -2.85
CA ALA A 146 20.72 -20.18 -1.41
C ALA A 146 19.51 -20.54 -0.54
N LEU A 147 18.30 -20.40 -1.11
CA LEU A 147 17.06 -20.26 -0.35
C LEU A 147 16.02 -21.33 -0.68
N ASN A 148 16.31 -22.25 -1.60
CA ASN A 148 15.42 -23.35 -2.01
C ASN A 148 15.10 -24.38 -0.89
N GLY A 149 15.44 -24.08 0.37
CA GLY A 149 15.21 -24.95 1.53
C GLY A 149 14.58 -24.25 2.75
N VAL A 150 14.31 -22.94 2.71
CA VAL A 150 13.66 -22.25 3.83
C VAL A 150 12.15 -22.31 3.64
N VAL A 151 11.49 -23.16 4.44
CA VAL A 151 10.04 -23.35 4.36
C VAL A 151 9.31 -22.03 4.61
N GLY A 152 8.39 -21.67 3.72
CA GLY A 152 7.51 -20.51 3.86
C GLY A 152 8.12 -19.16 3.49
N LEU A 153 9.42 -19.08 3.18
CA LEU A 153 10.06 -17.84 2.74
C LEU A 153 10.59 -17.99 1.31
N ASP A 154 10.11 -17.13 0.42
CA ASP A 154 10.55 -17.04 -0.97
C ASP A 154 11.14 -15.66 -1.24
N LEU A 155 12.43 -15.59 -1.53
CA LEU A 155 13.11 -14.33 -1.89
C LEU A 155 13.37 -14.21 -3.39
N THR A 156 12.82 -15.09 -4.23
CA THR A 156 13.06 -15.08 -5.68
C THR A 156 12.68 -13.75 -6.33
N GLY A 157 11.66 -13.06 -5.81
CA GLY A 157 11.32 -11.71 -6.26
C GLY A 157 12.47 -10.69 -6.11
N LEU A 158 13.33 -10.85 -5.09
CA LEU A 158 14.45 -9.95 -4.80
C LEU A 158 15.68 -10.17 -5.71
N THR A 159 15.62 -11.11 -6.65
CA THR A 159 16.82 -11.67 -7.32
C THR A 159 17.26 -10.97 -8.60
N LEU A 160 16.90 -9.70 -8.83
CA LEU A 160 17.27 -8.97 -10.05
C LEU A 160 18.72 -9.26 -10.45
N GLY A 161 18.83 -10.02 -11.54
CA GLY A 161 20.02 -10.68 -12.04
C GLY A 161 21.00 -9.68 -12.63
N LEU A 162 21.62 -8.88 -11.77
CA LEU A 162 22.74 -8.06 -12.14
C LEU A 162 24.04 -8.85 -11.92
N PRO A 163 25.05 -8.68 -12.80
CA PRO A 163 26.37 -9.25 -12.57
C PRO A 163 26.86 -8.88 -11.17
N GLY A 164 27.37 -9.87 -10.42
CA GLY A 164 27.85 -9.68 -9.05
C GLY A 164 28.70 -8.41 -8.94
N GLY A 165 28.27 -7.48 -8.09
CA GLY A 165 28.92 -6.16 -7.94
C GLY A 165 28.37 -5.04 -8.83
N SER A 166 27.12 -5.09 -9.27
CA SER A 166 26.41 -3.91 -9.81
C SER A 166 25.51 -3.31 -8.74
N ALA A 167 25.34 -1.98 -8.73
CA ALA A 167 24.36 -1.32 -7.89
C ALA A 167 22.96 -1.87 -8.21
N GLY A 168 22.27 -2.46 -7.22
CA GLY A 168 20.92 -3.01 -7.39
C GLY A 168 20.75 -4.54 -7.21
N ALA A 169 21.82 -5.29 -6.92
CA ALA A 169 21.71 -6.69 -6.48
C ALA A 169 21.68 -6.79 -4.95
N LEU A 170 21.06 -7.85 -4.38
CA LEU A 170 21.20 -8.18 -2.96
C LEU A 170 22.67 -8.44 -2.63
N ASN A 171 23.30 -7.44 -2.02
CA ASN A 171 24.73 -7.45 -1.75
C ASN A 171 24.98 -7.39 -0.24
N GLN A 172 26.11 -7.95 0.16
CA GLN A 172 26.61 -7.92 1.52
C GLN A 172 28.02 -7.37 1.42
N TYR A 173 28.24 -6.17 1.96
CA TYR A 173 29.43 -5.37 1.77
C TYR A 173 30.12 -5.11 3.11
N ALA A 174 31.45 -5.23 3.14
CA ALA A 174 32.27 -4.84 4.28
C ALA A 174 33.51 -4.09 3.80
N ARG A 175 33.77 -2.92 4.38
CA ARG A 175 34.98 -2.12 4.19
C ARG A 175 35.66 -1.87 5.52
N VAL A 176 36.97 -2.04 5.52
CA VAL A 176 37.85 -1.84 6.68
C VAL A 176 39.10 -1.12 6.23
N SER A 177 39.59 -0.19 7.04
CA SER A 177 40.78 0.60 6.73
C SER A 177 41.79 0.63 7.88
N THR A 178 43.02 1.04 7.56
CA THR A 178 44.12 1.13 8.52
C THR A 178 44.07 2.36 9.42
N ASP A 179 43.21 3.33 9.12
CA ASP A 179 43.05 4.65 9.78
C ASP A 179 41.86 4.68 10.77
N GLY A 180 41.21 3.54 11.01
CA GLY A 180 40.14 3.45 12.01
C GLY A 180 38.72 3.61 11.46
N THR A 181 38.53 3.60 10.13
CA THR A 181 37.20 3.53 9.53
C THR A 181 36.73 2.10 9.26
N SER A 182 35.44 1.86 9.44
CA SER A 182 34.78 0.61 9.07
C SER A 182 33.36 0.88 8.57
N ALA A 183 32.92 0.09 7.59
CA ALA A 183 31.59 0.20 7.02
C ALA A 183 31.04 -1.17 6.65
N GLY A 184 29.85 -1.51 7.16
CA GLY A 184 29.06 -2.65 6.74
C GLY A 184 27.81 -2.19 6.00
N ALA A 185 27.37 -2.91 4.98
CA ALA A 185 26.10 -2.64 4.32
C ALA A 185 25.49 -3.92 3.74
N SER A 186 24.18 -4.10 3.85
CA SER A 186 23.50 -5.30 3.37
C SER A 186 22.19 -4.96 2.67
N GLY A 187 21.81 -5.78 1.68
CA GLY A 187 20.54 -5.67 0.95
C GLY A 187 20.71 -4.99 -0.40
N LEU A 188 19.75 -4.19 -0.82
CA LEU A 188 19.86 -3.39 -2.05
C LEU A 188 20.80 -2.20 -1.81
N VAL A 189 22.11 -2.47 -1.85
CA VAL A 189 23.16 -1.49 -1.58
C VAL A 189 24.10 -1.34 -2.79
N ASN A 190 24.70 -0.18 -2.95
CA ASN A 190 25.70 0.04 -3.99
C ASN A 190 27.10 -0.47 -3.55
N ASN A 191 28.07 -0.49 -4.46
CA ASN A 191 29.45 -0.96 -4.19
C ASN A 191 30.25 -0.06 -3.22
N SER A 192 29.68 1.04 -2.76
CA SER A 192 30.26 1.90 -1.72
C SER A 192 29.60 1.71 -0.35
N GLY A 193 28.62 0.80 -0.24
CA GLY A 193 27.86 0.55 0.99
C GLY A 193 26.73 1.56 1.24
N GLY A 194 26.34 2.33 0.23
CA GLY A 194 25.19 3.23 0.29
C GLY A 194 23.87 2.48 0.13
N VAL A 195 22.87 2.90 0.91
CA VAL A 195 21.51 2.36 0.87
C VAL A 195 20.86 2.75 -0.47
N GLY A 196 20.45 1.75 -1.25
CA GLY A 196 19.79 1.92 -2.55
C GLY A 196 18.26 1.95 -2.47
N VAL A 197 17.70 1.86 -1.26
CA VAL A 197 16.25 1.92 -1.01
C VAL A 197 15.93 3.21 -0.28
N THR A 198 15.31 4.14 -0.99
CA THR A 198 14.78 5.37 -0.41
C THR A 198 13.32 5.55 -0.80
N ALA A 199 12.56 6.35 -0.04
CA ALA A 199 11.16 6.67 -0.33
C ALA A 199 10.94 7.30 -1.73
N GLY A 200 12.00 7.79 -2.39
CA GLY A 200 11.94 8.35 -3.74
C GLY A 200 12.40 7.41 -4.86
N THR A 201 12.73 6.15 -4.56
CA THR A 201 13.23 5.20 -5.57
C THR A 201 12.08 4.74 -6.46
N PRO A 202 12.14 4.91 -7.79
CA PRO A 202 11.08 4.46 -8.69
C PRO A 202 10.86 2.95 -8.60
N SER A 203 9.61 2.50 -8.64
CA SER A 203 9.28 1.06 -8.58
C SER A 203 9.88 0.24 -9.72
N SER A 204 10.14 0.86 -10.88
CA SER A 204 10.84 0.24 -12.01
C SER A 204 12.32 -0.06 -11.76
N GLU A 205 12.91 0.53 -10.73
CA GLU A 205 14.31 0.32 -10.33
C GLU A 205 14.43 -0.64 -9.15
N LEU A 206 13.31 -1.10 -8.60
CA LEU A 206 13.25 -2.03 -7.48
C LEU A 206 13.01 -3.46 -7.97
N PRO A 207 13.60 -4.47 -7.31
CA PRO A 207 13.22 -5.85 -7.54
C PRO A 207 11.78 -6.12 -7.09
N GLU A 208 11.22 -7.25 -7.53
CA GLU A 208 9.94 -7.74 -7.02
C GLU A 208 10.05 -8.09 -5.52
N SER A 209 8.91 -8.17 -4.84
CA SER A 209 8.86 -8.45 -3.41
C SER A 209 9.24 -9.90 -3.09
N ALA A 210 9.94 -10.10 -1.97
CA ALA A 210 9.98 -11.39 -1.30
C ALA A 210 8.63 -11.72 -0.67
N THR A 211 8.34 -13.00 -0.45
CA THR A 211 7.09 -13.44 0.15
C THR A 211 7.35 -14.36 1.35
N LEU A 212 6.62 -14.14 2.43
CA LEU A 212 6.61 -14.99 3.62
C LEU A 212 5.17 -15.51 3.82
N SER A 213 4.94 -16.80 3.57
CA SER A 213 3.65 -17.42 3.81
C SER A 213 3.35 -17.51 5.30
N LEU A 214 2.16 -17.08 5.68
CA LEU A 214 1.64 -17.16 7.04
C LEU A 214 0.70 -18.36 7.22
N ALA A 215 0.48 -19.18 6.19
CA ALA A 215 -0.48 -20.29 6.19
C ALA A 215 -0.28 -21.29 7.34
N GLN A 216 0.97 -21.53 7.77
CA GLN A 216 1.26 -22.45 8.87
C GLN A 216 1.02 -21.84 10.26
N ALA A 217 1.00 -20.51 10.35
CA ALA A 217 0.83 -19.79 11.61
C ALA A 217 -0.61 -19.28 11.79
N LEU A 218 -1.30 -18.97 10.70
CA LEU A 218 -2.68 -18.50 10.74
C LEU A 218 -3.66 -19.65 11.03
N PRO A 219 -4.69 -19.42 11.85
CA PRO A 219 -5.80 -20.37 11.96
C PRO A 219 -6.52 -20.48 10.62
N VAL A 220 -7.18 -21.61 10.38
CA VAL A 220 -8.00 -21.80 9.16
C VAL A 220 -9.11 -20.75 9.14
N VAL A 221 -9.07 -19.87 8.13
CA VAL A 221 -10.11 -18.85 7.89
C VAL A 221 -10.92 -19.27 6.66
N SER A 222 -12.24 -19.39 6.83
CA SER A 222 -13.14 -19.71 5.72
C SER A 222 -13.08 -18.63 4.63
N GLY A 223 -12.92 -19.05 3.38
CA GLY A 223 -12.86 -18.14 2.23
C GLY A 223 -11.48 -17.49 2.01
N VAL A 224 -10.45 -17.90 2.76
CA VAL A 224 -9.05 -17.53 2.53
C VAL A 224 -8.29 -18.79 2.13
N THR A 225 -7.58 -18.73 1.01
CA THR A 225 -6.73 -19.83 0.53
C THR A 225 -5.29 -19.70 1.02
N ASP A 226 -4.77 -18.49 1.06
CA ASP A 226 -3.45 -18.19 1.61
C ASP A 226 -3.43 -16.74 2.15
N ALA A 227 -2.50 -16.49 3.04
CA ALA A 227 -2.15 -15.14 3.48
C ALA A 227 -0.64 -15.07 3.66
N ARG A 228 -0.05 -14.04 3.08
CA ARG A 228 1.40 -13.89 2.98
C ARG A 228 1.81 -12.44 3.22
N LEU A 229 3.00 -12.27 3.78
CA LEU A 229 3.65 -10.97 3.89
C LEU A 229 4.56 -10.80 2.68
N GLU A 230 4.29 -9.78 1.86
CA GLU A 230 5.18 -9.34 0.80
C GLU A 230 6.13 -8.27 1.35
N ILE A 231 7.42 -8.50 1.15
CA ILE A 231 8.49 -7.65 1.66
C ILE A 231 9.25 -7.13 0.46
N GLY A 232 9.15 -5.81 0.23
CA GLY A 232 9.90 -5.15 -0.84
C GLY A 232 11.40 -5.17 -0.60
N ALA A 233 12.16 -4.52 -1.47
CA ALA A 233 13.60 -4.36 -1.28
C ALA A 233 13.94 -3.75 0.09
N VAL A 234 14.90 -4.35 0.78
CA VAL A 234 15.39 -3.89 2.08
C VAL A 234 16.89 -3.67 2.03
N ALA A 235 17.37 -2.66 2.75
CA ALA A 235 18.77 -2.32 2.83
C ALA A 235 19.12 -1.67 4.17
N ALA A 236 20.35 -1.89 4.64
CA ALA A 236 20.89 -1.25 5.83
C ALA A 236 22.37 -0.93 5.64
N SER A 237 22.85 0.15 6.28
CA SER A 237 24.24 0.60 6.26
C SER A 237 24.65 1.07 7.65
N SER A 238 25.85 0.68 8.08
CA SER A 238 26.49 1.15 9.30
C SER A 238 27.91 1.57 8.97
N GLN A 239 28.27 2.78 9.37
CA GLN A 239 29.59 3.36 9.13
C GLN A 239 30.12 3.94 10.44
N LEU A 240 31.41 3.68 10.68
CA LEU A 240 32.15 4.19 11.82
C LEU A 240 33.44 4.81 11.31
N ASP A 241 33.59 6.10 11.56
CA ASP A 241 34.86 6.79 11.69
C ASP A 241 35.17 6.83 13.19
N TRP A 242 36.01 5.88 13.64
CA TRP A 242 36.31 5.77 15.07
C TRP A 242 37.10 6.97 15.57
N CYS A 243 37.86 7.66 14.71
CA CYS A 243 38.56 8.87 15.10
C CYS A 243 37.60 9.97 15.47
N ALA A 244 36.68 10.32 14.57
CA ALA A 244 35.65 11.30 14.85
C ALA A 244 34.82 10.90 16.09
N ALA A 245 34.49 9.61 16.23
CA ALA A 245 33.79 9.10 17.41
C ALA A 245 34.58 9.31 18.71
N LEU A 246 35.87 8.94 18.73
CA LEU A 246 36.74 9.11 19.90
C LEU A 246 36.96 10.59 20.23
N LEU A 247 37.23 11.43 19.23
CA LEU A 247 37.36 12.88 19.37
C LEU A 247 36.11 13.49 20.03
N SER A 248 34.92 13.12 19.55
CA SER A 248 33.66 13.60 20.13
C SER A 248 33.36 13.01 21.51
N GLN A 249 33.79 11.79 21.80
CA GLN A 249 33.63 11.20 23.12
C GLN A 249 34.50 11.87 24.18
N VAL A 250 35.75 12.22 23.82
CA VAL A 250 36.72 12.80 24.75
C VAL A 250 36.54 14.32 24.87
N TRP A 251 36.25 15.01 23.77
CA TRP A 251 36.23 16.48 23.68
C TRP A 251 34.92 17.09 23.15
N GLY A 252 33.93 16.27 22.79
CA GLY A 252 32.66 16.74 22.23
C GLY A 252 31.65 17.22 23.26
N ASP A 253 30.50 17.67 22.76
CA ASP A 253 29.38 18.21 23.55
C ASP A 253 28.41 17.14 24.08
N GLY A 254 28.79 15.87 23.98
CA GLY A 254 27.94 14.71 24.31
C GLY A 254 27.25 14.07 23.11
N THR A 255 27.37 14.63 21.90
CA THR A 255 26.97 13.95 20.66
C THR A 255 28.13 13.11 20.10
N ILE A 256 27.87 11.86 19.72
CA ILE A 256 28.89 11.01 19.09
C ILE A 256 28.90 11.32 17.59
N SER A 257 29.97 11.95 17.11
CA SER A 257 30.23 12.14 15.68
C SER A 257 30.89 10.89 15.09
N GLY A 258 30.92 10.75 13.76
CA GLY A 258 31.60 9.62 13.11
C GLY A 258 30.82 8.30 13.09
N VAL A 259 29.63 8.23 13.67
CA VAL A 259 28.73 7.08 13.53
C VAL A 259 27.59 7.45 12.61
N THR A 260 27.40 6.70 11.52
CA THR A 260 26.26 6.87 10.62
C THR A 260 25.59 5.53 10.41
N ARG A 261 24.28 5.46 10.68
CA ARG A 261 23.45 4.28 10.45
C ARG A 261 22.25 4.68 9.62
N ASP A 262 21.93 3.86 8.64
CA ASP A 262 20.82 4.09 7.73
C ASP A 262 20.13 2.78 7.37
N TYR A 263 18.86 2.85 7.01
CA TYR A 263 18.06 1.73 6.56
C TYR A 263 16.99 2.19 5.56
N GLY A 264 16.60 1.26 4.70
CA GLY A 264 15.54 1.48 3.72
C GLY A 264 14.70 0.23 3.52
N ILE A 265 13.39 0.42 3.43
CA ILE A 265 12.40 -0.61 3.11
C ILE A 265 11.46 -0.04 2.04
N ALA A 266 11.38 -0.72 0.90
CA ALA A 266 10.63 -0.27 -0.26
C ALA A 266 9.12 -0.53 -0.14
N GLY A 267 8.74 -1.62 0.52
CA GLY A 267 7.35 -2.04 0.64
C GLY A 267 7.19 -3.10 1.72
N LEU A 268 6.01 -3.10 2.32
CA LEU A 268 5.61 -4.11 3.29
C LEU A 268 4.09 -4.25 3.18
N ASP A 269 3.65 -5.37 2.63
CA ASP A 269 2.25 -5.60 2.28
C ASP A 269 1.78 -6.92 2.85
N LEU A 270 0.57 -6.95 3.40
CA LEU A 270 -0.13 -8.19 3.71
C LEU A 270 -1.03 -8.53 2.52
N VAL A 271 -0.81 -9.66 1.89
CA VAL A 271 -1.63 -10.15 0.78
C VAL A 271 -2.44 -11.35 1.24
N VAL A 272 -3.75 -11.28 1.01
CA VAL A 272 -4.72 -12.33 1.34
C VAL A 272 -5.36 -12.82 0.05
N ASP A 273 -5.18 -14.10 -0.24
CA ASP A 273 -5.78 -14.76 -1.39
C ASP A 273 -7.15 -15.31 -1.00
N SER A 274 -8.19 -14.90 -1.71
CA SER A 274 -9.57 -15.22 -1.40
C SER A 274 -10.38 -15.52 -2.67
N PRO A 275 -10.80 -16.78 -2.90
CA PRO A 275 -11.63 -17.13 -4.05
C PRO A 275 -12.98 -16.39 -4.05
N LEU A 276 -13.46 -15.97 -2.88
CA LEU A 276 -14.67 -15.16 -2.74
C LEU A 276 -14.60 -13.84 -3.51
N VAL A 277 -13.40 -13.27 -3.65
CA VAL A 277 -13.17 -12.04 -4.42
C VAL A 277 -13.34 -12.31 -5.92
N SER A 278 -12.82 -13.44 -6.43
CA SER A 278 -12.99 -13.85 -7.82
C SER A 278 -14.43 -14.22 -8.16
N ASP A 279 -15.19 -14.77 -7.20
CA ASP A 279 -16.61 -15.12 -7.36
C ASP A 279 -17.49 -13.89 -7.64
N LEU A 280 -17.08 -12.68 -7.23
CA LEU A 280 -17.75 -11.44 -7.57
C LEU A 280 -17.77 -11.21 -9.09
N VAL A 281 -16.62 -11.41 -9.76
CA VAL A 281 -16.51 -11.30 -11.22
C VAL A 281 -17.35 -12.36 -11.91
N GLY A 282 -17.34 -13.59 -11.38
CA GLY A 282 -18.20 -14.67 -11.86
C GLY A 282 -19.69 -14.32 -11.79
N SER A 283 -20.12 -13.68 -10.71
CA SER A 283 -21.51 -13.23 -10.51
C SER A 283 -21.92 -12.18 -11.54
N VAL A 284 -21.07 -11.17 -11.81
CA VAL A 284 -21.35 -10.15 -12.83
C VAL A 284 -21.43 -10.77 -14.22
N ASN A 285 -20.48 -11.63 -14.59
CA ASN A 285 -20.46 -12.30 -15.89
C ASN A 285 -21.69 -13.20 -16.09
N GLY A 286 -22.12 -13.89 -15.04
CA GLY A 286 -23.35 -14.68 -15.05
C GLY A 286 -24.60 -13.83 -15.31
N THR A 287 -24.72 -12.66 -14.66
CA THR A 287 -25.82 -11.73 -14.93
C THR A 287 -25.77 -11.16 -16.34
N ILE A 288 -24.59 -10.80 -16.85
CA ILE A 288 -24.44 -10.30 -18.23
C ILE A 288 -24.91 -11.34 -19.23
N ALA A 289 -24.46 -12.59 -19.11
CA ALA A 289 -24.91 -13.67 -19.97
C ALA A 289 -26.44 -13.88 -19.89
N GLY A 290 -27.01 -13.78 -18.69
CA GLY A 290 -28.47 -13.84 -18.50
C GLY A 290 -29.22 -12.68 -19.17
N LEU A 291 -28.69 -11.46 -19.09
CA LEU A 291 -29.27 -10.28 -19.74
C LEU A 291 -29.17 -10.36 -21.27
N GLU A 292 -28.05 -10.84 -21.81
CA GLU A 292 -27.90 -11.07 -23.27
C GLU A 292 -28.89 -12.11 -23.79
N ALA A 293 -29.12 -13.18 -23.04
CA ALA A 293 -30.17 -14.15 -23.34
C ALA A 293 -31.57 -13.50 -23.29
N ALA A 294 -31.86 -12.70 -22.26
CA ALA A 294 -33.13 -11.99 -22.15
C ALA A 294 -33.36 -11.00 -23.30
N VAL A 295 -32.34 -10.26 -23.72
CA VAL A 295 -32.37 -9.38 -24.91
C VAL A 295 -32.71 -10.19 -26.17
N THR A 296 -32.11 -11.37 -26.31
CA THR A 296 -32.39 -12.28 -27.43
C THR A 296 -33.86 -12.73 -27.41
N ASP A 297 -34.37 -13.15 -26.25
CA ASP A 297 -35.76 -13.61 -26.07
C ASP A 297 -36.81 -12.49 -26.29
N LEU A 298 -36.45 -11.23 -25.99
CA LEU A 298 -37.30 -10.06 -26.26
C LEU A 298 -37.44 -9.77 -27.76
N SER A 299 -36.42 -10.13 -28.56
CA SER A 299 -36.28 -9.80 -29.98
C SER A 299 -36.83 -10.87 -30.93
N GLY A 300 -36.97 -10.52 -32.22
CA GLY A 300 -37.42 -11.41 -33.29
C GLY A 300 -38.94 -11.42 -33.52
N THR A 301 -39.35 -12.11 -34.58
CA THR A 301 -40.77 -12.17 -35.01
C THR A 301 -41.67 -12.90 -34.02
N ASN A 302 -41.13 -13.84 -33.24
CA ASN A 302 -41.84 -14.54 -32.17
C ASN A 302 -41.34 -14.16 -30.76
N GLY A 303 -40.60 -13.06 -30.65
CA GLY A 303 -40.05 -12.58 -29.37
C GLY A 303 -41.12 -12.16 -28.37
N LEU A 304 -40.73 -12.08 -27.09
CA LEU A 304 -41.64 -11.78 -25.98
C LEU A 304 -42.36 -10.43 -26.13
N ILE A 305 -41.73 -9.44 -26.77
CA ILE A 305 -42.36 -8.14 -27.04
C ILE A 305 -43.53 -8.31 -28.01
N ASN A 306 -43.32 -9.04 -29.12
CA ASN A 306 -44.39 -9.26 -30.12
C ASN A 306 -45.52 -10.12 -29.55
N SER A 307 -45.19 -11.12 -28.72
CA SER A 307 -46.17 -11.92 -27.97
C SER A 307 -46.97 -11.05 -26.98
N THR A 308 -46.31 -10.14 -26.27
CA THR A 308 -46.96 -9.21 -25.34
C THR A 308 -47.90 -8.25 -26.06
N ILE A 309 -47.49 -7.70 -27.21
CA ILE A 309 -48.34 -6.88 -28.07
C ILE A 309 -49.58 -7.67 -28.51
N ARG A 310 -49.42 -8.92 -28.95
CA ARG A 310 -50.54 -9.79 -29.33
C ARG A 310 -51.52 -10.00 -28.18
N SER A 311 -51.02 -10.37 -27.00
CA SER A 311 -51.86 -10.61 -25.82
C SER A 311 -52.58 -9.35 -25.35
N ALA A 312 -51.90 -8.19 -25.38
CA ALA A 312 -52.50 -6.91 -25.03
C ALA A 312 -53.61 -6.50 -26.03
N LEU A 313 -53.41 -6.72 -27.33
CA LEU A 313 -54.43 -6.49 -28.34
C LEU A 313 -55.68 -7.36 -28.11
N LEU A 314 -55.50 -8.66 -27.82
CA LEU A 314 -56.59 -9.58 -27.49
C LEU A 314 -57.33 -9.16 -26.21
N ALA A 315 -56.59 -8.73 -25.18
CA ALA A 315 -57.13 -8.35 -23.88
C ALA A 315 -57.83 -6.97 -23.88
N SER A 316 -57.51 -6.09 -24.85
CA SER A 316 -58.01 -4.72 -24.89
C SER A 316 -59.54 -4.61 -25.03
N GLY A 317 -60.24 -5.67 -25.45
CA GLY A 317 -61.68 -5.66 -25.74
C GLY A 317 -62.09 -4.76 -26.91
N LEU A 318 -61.15 -3.96 -27.43
CA LEU A 318 -61.31 -3.00 -28.51
C LEU A 318 -61.64 -3.67 -29.85
N LEU A 319 -61.29 -4.95 -29.99
CA LEU A 319 -61.58 -5.74 -31.18
C LEU A 319 -63.05 -6.22 -31.24
N GLY A 320 -63.78 -6.28 -30.11
CA GLY A 320 -65.17 -6.70 -30.09
C GLY A 320 -65.38 -8.06 -30.78
N THR A 321 -66.16 -8.09 -31.87
CA THR A 321 -66.40 -9.30 -32.70
C THR A 321 -65.33 -9.53 -33.77
N LEU A 322 -64.36 -8.62 -33.94
CA LEU A 322 -63.28 -8.75 -34.92
C LEU A 322 -62.25 -9.79 -34.46
N GLY A 323 -61.76 -10.57 -35.41
CA GLY A 323 -60.67 -11.51 -35.21
C GLY A 323 -59.30 -10.84 -35.40
N LEU A 324 -58.35 -11.24 -34.57
CA LEU A 324 -56.93 -10.93 -34.78
C LEU A 324 -56.37 -11.91 -35.82
N GLY A 325 -55.86 -11.36 -36.92
CA GLY A 325 -55.18 -12.12 -37.95
C GLY A 325 -53.70 -12.35 -37.63
N SER A 326 -52.88 -12.49 -38.68
CA SER A 326 -51.45 -12.66 -38.51
C SER A 326 -50.78 -11.39 -37.99
N ILE A 327 -49.75 -11.56 -37.17
CA ILE A 327 -48.80 -10.50 -36.84
C ILE A 327 -47.54 -10.81 -37.62
N THR A 328 -47.11 -9.87 -38.44
CA THR A 328 -45.90 -9.96 -39.26
C THR A 328 -44.95 -8.83 -38.87
N GLY A 329 -43.68 -8.93 -39.23
CA GLY A 329 -42.66 -7.93 -38.85
C GLY A 329 -41.69 -8.43 -37.79
N THR A 330 -40.85 -7.51 -37.31
CA THR A 330 -39.71 -7.83 -36.44
C THR A 330 -39.55 -6.79 -35.34
N VAL A 331 -39.31 -7.26 -34.13
CA VAL A 331 -38.79 -6.45 -33.04
C VAL A 331 -37.29 -6.68 -32.96
N THR A 332 -36.50 -5.62 -32.88
CA THR A 332 -35.06 -5.71 -32.67
C THR A 332 -34.67 -4.92 -31.44
N VAL A 333 -33.95 -5.56 -30.53
CA VAL A 333 -33.24 -4.91 -29.44
C VAL A 333 -31.77 -4.93 -29.84
N ALA A 334 -31.18 -3.77 -30.05
CA ALA A 334 -29.75 -3.68 -30.32
C ALA A 334 -28.98 -4.19 -29.10
N ASP A 335 -27.84 -4.83 -29.36
CA ASP A 335 -26.99 -5.34 -28.31
C ASP A 335 -26.59 -4.19 -27.35
N PRO A 336 -26.92 -4.28 -26.04
CA PRO A 336 -26.55 -3.29 -25.04
C PRO A 336 -25.02 -3.14 -24.82
N GLN A 337 -24.19 -4.02 -25.41
CA GLN A 337 -22.73 -4.01 -25.27
C GLN A 337 -22.28 -4.13 -23.80
N LEU A 338 -22.99 -4.94 -23.00
CA LEU A 338 -22.83 -5.06 -21.54
C LEU A 338 -21.41 -5.42 -21.12
N ALA A 339 -20.78 -6.37 -21.81
CA ALA A 339 -19.41 -6.77 -21.53
C ALA A 339 -18.42 -5.61 -21.64
N SER A 340 -18.60 -4.73 -22.62
CA SER A 340 -17.75 -3.55 -22.80
C SER A 340 -18.02 -2.48 -21.72
N ALA A 341 -19.27 -2.37 -21.25
CA ALA A 341 -19.66 -1.40 -20.23
C ALA A 341 -19.03 -1.69 -18.87
N VAL A 342 -18.84 -2.96 -18.52
CA VAL A 342 -18.23 -3.36 -17.24
C VAL A 342 -16.76 -3.78 -17.36
N GLY A 343 -16.22 -3.95 -18.57
CA GLY A 343 -14.91 -4.58 -18.77
C GLY A 343 -13.80 -3.98 -17.92
N THR A 344 -13.69 -2.64 -17.90
CA THR A 344 -12.71 -1.94 -17.06
C THR A 344 -12.98 -2.06 -15.56
N LEU A 345 -14.25 -2.13 -15.15
CA LEU A 345 -14.64 -2.30 -13.74
C LEU A 345 -14.33 -3.71 -13.21
N LEU A 346 -14.23 -4.71 -14.11
CA LEU A 346 -13.89 -6.09 -13.73
C LEU A 346 -12.38 -6.34 -13.72
N THR A 347 -11.60 -5.56 -14.47
CA THR A 347 -10.14 -5.76 -14.58
C THR A 347 -9.31 -4.76 -13.77
N THR A 348 -9.85 -3.59 -13.43
CA THR A 348 -9.10 -2.56 -12.70
C THR A 348 -9.10 -2.88 -11.20
N PRO A 349 -7.93 -2.96 -10.55
CA PRO A 349 -7.88 -3.13 -9.09
C PRO A 349 -8.57 -1.98 -8.37
N LEU A 350 -9.32 -2.31 -7.31
CA LEU A 350 -9.96 -1.32 -6.44
C LEU A 350 -8.94 -0.88 -5.39
N SER A 351 -8.62 0.41 -5.30
CA SER A 351 -7.62 0.88 -4.33
C SER A 351 -8.02 2.18 -3.66
N ASP A 352 -7.71 2.30 -2.37
CA ASP A 352 -7.74 3.56 -1.61
C ASP A 352 -6.33 4.05 -1.22
N GLY A 353 -5.29 3.43 -1.80
CA GLY A 353 -3.87 3.68 -1.49
C GLY A 353 -3.35 2.90 -0.29
N THR A 354 -4.21 2.41 0.61
CA THR A 354 -3.83 1.53 1.73
C THR A 354 -4.23 0.09 1.46
N VAL A 355 -5.42 -0.14 0.92
CA VAL A 355 -5.92 -1.44 0.49
C VAL A 355 -6.04 -1.45 -1.01
N THR A 356 -5.64 -2.56 -1.63
CA THR A 356 -5.86 -2.85 -3.04
C THR A 356 -6.54 -4.21 -3.20
N ILE A 357 -7.66 -4.27 -3.91
CA ILE A 357 -8.42 -5.50 -4.20
C ILE A 357 -8.26 -5.78 -5.69
N ASN A 358 -7.66 -6.91 -6.03
CA ASN A 358 -7.60 -7.41 -7.39
C ASN A 358 -8.70 -8.45 -7.60
N LEU A 359 -9.70 -8.08 -8.38
CA LEU A 359 -10.87 -8.92 -8.65
C LEU A 359 -10.56 -10.09 -9.59
N VAL A 360 -9.51 -9.96 -10.41
CA VAL A 360 -9.11 -10.99 -11.39
C VAL A 360 -8.33 -12.09 -10.70
N ASP A 361 -7.34 -11.70 -9.89
CA ASP A 361 -6.48 -12.66 -9.20
C ASP A 361 -7.09 -13.14 -7.86
N GLY A 362 -8.15 -12.47 -7.40
CA GLY A 362 -8.84 -12.81 -6.15
C GLY A 362 -8.05 -12.43 -4.90
N THR A 363 -7.29 -11.33 -4.94
CA THR A 363 -6.35 -10.95 -3.87
C THR A 363 -6.74 -9.65 -3.19
N VAL A 364 -6.54 -9.57 -1.88
CA VAL A 364 -6.62 -8.32 -1.10
C VAL A 364 -5.25 -8.01 -0.53
N ALA A 365 -4.63 -6.94 -1.01
CA ALA A 365 -3.34 -6.44 -0.53
C ALA A 365 -3.54 -5.25 0.41
N VAL A 366 -2.86 -5.25 1.56
CA VAL A 366 -2.88 -4.18 2.55
C VAL A 366 -1.46 -3.65 2.72
N ASN A 367 -1.24 -2.38 2.38
CA ASN A 367 0.02 -1.69 2.53
C ASN A 367 0.28 -1.34 4.00
N LEU A 368 0.99 -2.24 4.69
CA LEU A 368 1.37 -2.09 6.09
C LEU A 368 2.36 -0.94 6.28
N ALA A 369 3.21 -0.66 5.28
CA ALA A 369 4.17 0.44 5.36
C ALA A 369 3.48 1.80 5.49
N THR A 370 2.40 2.03 4.74
CA THR A 370 1.60 3.26 4.80
C THR A 370 0.66 3.28 6.00
N LEU A 371 0.15 2.10 6.40
CA LEU A 371 -0.77 1.98 7.52
C LEU A 371 -0.08 2.22 8.88
N LEU A 372 1.16 1.72 9.04
CA LEU A 372 1.91 1.73 10.29
C LEU A 372 2.96 2.86 10.34
N GLY A 373 3.29 3.42 9.19
CA GLY A 373 4.23 4.51 9.02
C GLY A 373 3.57 5.87 8.79
N ASP A 374 4.33 6.82 8.24
CA ASP A 374 3.79 8.10 7.78
C ASP A 374 3.38 8.04 6.31
N SER A 375 2.48 8.95 5.89
CA SER A 375 1.91 8.93 4.53
C SER A 375 2.89 9.34 3.41
N THR A 376 4.12 9.74 3.73
CA THR A 376 5.12 10.23 2.79
C THR A 376 6.40 9.39 2.73
N GLN A 377 6.85 8.85 3.86
CA GLN A 377 8.08 8.05 3.96
C GLN A 377 7.80 6.60 4.41
N GLY A 378 6.54 6.27 4.71
CA GLY A 378 6.12 4.96 5.17
C GLY A 378 6.81 4.62 6.49
N ILE A 379 7.46 3.47 6.52
CA ILE A 379 8.18 2.95 7.70
C ILE A 379 9.66 3.32 7.73
N ASN A 380 10.12 4.20 6.84
CA ASN A 380 11.50 4.68 6.82
C ASN A 380 11.67 5.89 7.76
N ASN A 381 12.91 6.17 8.19
CA ASN A 381 13.26 7.26 9.12
C ASN A 381 12.58 7.22 10.51
N LEU A 382 11.91 6.12 10.86
CA LEU A 382 11.45 5.86 12.22
C LEU A 382 12.63 5.71 13.19
N ALA A 383 12.40 6.05 14.46
CA ALA A 383 13.40 6.01 15.52
C ALA A 383 14.01 4.59 15.68
N PRO A 384 15.22 4.47 16.25
CA PRO A 384 15.80 3.16 16.54
C PRO A 384 14.85 2.27 17.34
N ASN A 385 14.78 0.99 16.98
CA ASN A 385 13.96 -0.04 17.61
C ASN A 385 12.44 0.27 17.59
N THR A 386 11.94 0.87 16.52
CA THR A 386 10.51 1.14 16.39
C THR A 386 9.75 -0.16 16.08
N GLU A 387 8.90 -0.59 17.00
CA GLU A 387 7.95 -1.68 16.78
C GLU A 387 6.74 -1.18 15.98
N LEU A 388 6.42 -1.88 14.90
CA LEU A 388 5.23 -1.61 14.08
C LEU A 388 4.05 -2.33 14.71
N VAL A 389 3.39 -1.66 15.67
CA VAL A 389 2.38 -2.29 16.50
C VAL A 389 1.12 -2.62 15.71
N LEU A 390 0.95 -3.91 15.40
CA LEU A 390 -0.25 -4.48 14.81
C LEU A 390 -1.33 -4.56 15.90
N THR A 391 -2.05 -3.47 16.15
CA THR A 391 -3.19 -3.49 17.09
C THR A 391 -4.50 -3.65 16.34
N SER A 392 -5.50 -4.25 17.01
CA SER A 392 -6.87 -4.25 16.51
C SER A 392 -7.39 -2.84 16.24
N ALA A 393 -6.95 -1.82 16.97
CA ALA A 393 -7.36 -0.43 16.69
C ALA A 393 -6.85 0.09 15.34
N VAL A 394 -5.63 -0.25 14.94
CA VAL A 394 -5.04 0.12 13.64
C VAL A 394 -5.62 -0.72 12.51
N LEU A 395 -5.92 -1.98 12.81
CA LEU A 395 -6.25 -3.00 11.85
C LEU A 395 -7.77 -3.16 11.59
N ASN A 396 -8.63 -2.93 12.58
CA ASN A 396 -10.09 -3.02 12.44
C ASN A 396 -10.67 -2.08 11.36
N PRO A 397 -10.13 -0.87 11.11
CA PRO A 397 -10.57 -0.04 9.99
C PRO A 397 -10.37 -0.69 8.61
N LEU A 398 -9.50 -1.71 8.46
CA LEU A 398 -9.25 -2.37 7.18
C LEU A 398 -10.51 -3.05 6.62
N ALA A 399 -11.26 -3.74 7.49
CA ALA A 399 -12.53 -4.36 7.10
C ALA A 399 -13.53 -3.31 6.56
N ALA A 400 -13.59 -2.14 7.19
CA ALA A 400 -14.45 -1.04 6.74
C ALA A 400 -13.99 -0.44 5.41
N ARG A 401 -12.67 -0.29 5.20
CA ARG A 401 -12.10 0.17 3.91
C ARG A 401 -12.43 -0.78 2.77
N VAL A 402 -12.27 -2.08 3.00
CA VAL A 402 -12.59 -3.13 2.02
C VAL A 402 -14.09 -3.13 1.71
N GLY A 403 -14.93 -3.04 2.74
CA GLY A 403 -16.38 -2.89 2.57
C GLY A 403 -16.72 -1.68 1.70
N ALA A 404 -16.14 -0.51 2.00
CA ALA A 404 -16.38 0.72 1.22
C ALA A 404 -15.94 0.61 -0.25
N LEU A 405 -14.78 -0.03 -0.52
CA LEU A 405 -14.31 -0.27 -1.89
C LEU A 405 -15.26 -1.20 -2.65
N LEU A 406 -15.71 -2.30 -2.03
CA LEU A 406 -16.63 -3.26 -2.63
C LEU A 406 -18.05 -2.68 -2.83
N ASP A 407 -18.52 -1.85 -1.90
CA ASP A 407 -19.81 -1.15 -2.01
C ASP A 407 -19.78 -0.15 -3.17
N ALA A 408 -18.72 0.66 -3.25
CA ALA A 408 -18.54 1.60 -4.36
C ALA A 408 -18.44 0.88 -5.71
N TRP A 409 -17.69 -0.22 -5.77
CA TRP A 409 -17.61 -1.06 -6.96
C TRP A 409 -18.97 -1.65 -7.36
N THR A 410 -19.74 -2.18 -6.40
CA THR A 410 -21.08 -2.72 -6.65
C THR A 410 -22.02 -1.68 -7.22
N VAL A 411 -21.99 -0.45 -6.69
CA VAL A 411 -22.76 0.69 -7.23
C VAL A 411 -22.32 1.00 -8.66
N ASN A 412 -21.01 1.06 -8.93
CA ASN A 412 -20.51 1.37 -10.26
C ASN A 412 -20.86 0.29 -11.30
N VAL A 413 -20.78 -0.99 -10.94
CA VAL A 413 -21.16 -2.11 -11.82
C VAL A 413 -22.65 -2.07 -12.12
N THR A 414 -23.50 -1.94 -11.09
CA THR A 414 -24.96 -1.91 -11.30
C THR A 414 -25.39 -0.67 -12.10
N ALA A 415 -24.76 0.49 -11.88
CA ALA A 415 -24.97 1.67 -12.69
C ALA A 415 -24.54 1.46 -14.15
N ALA A 416 -23.34 0.94 -14.39
CA ALA A 416 -22.84 0.69 -15.75
C ALA A 416 -23.73 -0.29 -16.54
N VAL A 417 -24.18 -1.38 -15.90
CA VAL A 417 -25.12 -2.33 -16.50
C VAL A 417 -26.48 -1.68 -16.75
N THR A 418 -27.00 -0.91 -15.79
CA THR A 418 -28.28 -0.19 -15.94
C THR A 418 -28.23 0.81 -17.10
N ASP A 419 -27.15 1.58 -17.20
CA ASP A 419 -26.96 2.58 -18.25
C ASP A 419 -26.84 1.92 -19.62
N ALA A 420 -26.08 0.82 -19.72
CA ALA A 420 -25.96 0.04 -20.96
C ALA A 420 -27.30 -0.57 -21.41
N VAL A 421 -28.07 -1.15 -20.48
CA VAL A 421 -29.44 -1.64 -20.75
C VAL A 421 -30.34 -0.49 -21.21
N ASN A 422 -30.32 0.65 -20.51
CA ASN A 422 -31.17 1.80 -20.85
C ASN A 422 -30.79 2.42 -22.19
N ALA A 423 -29.51 2.37 -22.58
CA ALA A 423 -29.02 2.87 -23.86
C ALA A 423 -29.33 1.94 -25.04
N ALA A 424 -29.72 0.68 -24.80
CA ALA A 424 -30.04 -0.26 -25.85
C ALA A 424 -31.16 0.27 -26.75
N VAL A 425 -30.90 0.31 -28.07
CA VAL A 425 -31.87 0.79 -29.06
C VAL A 425 -32.95 -0.28 -29.26
N LEU A 426 -34.20 0.11 -29.09
CA LEU A 426 -35.36 -0.74 -29.34
C LEU A 426 -36.10 -0.25 -30.59
N SER A 427 -36.20 -1.13 -31.58
CA SER A 427 -37.03 -0.93 -32.76
C SER A 427 -38.17 -1.95 -32.76
N VAL A 428 -39.39 -1.46 -32.95
CA VAL A 428 -40.57 -2.28 -33.17
C VAL A 428 -41.09 -1.91 -34.54
N GLU A 429 -41.09 -2.87 -35.46
CA GLU A 429 -41.73 -2.74 -36.77
C GLU A 429 -42.60 -3.97 -36.98
N SER A 430 -43.82 -3.88 -36.47
CA SER A 430 -44.80 -4.97 -36.51
C SER A 430 -46.03 -4.54 -37.29
N SER A 431 -46.65 -5.47 -37.99
CA SER A 431 -47.90 -5.25 -38.71
C SER A 431 -48.93 -6.29 -38.30
N VAL A 432 -50.11 -5.83 -37.93
CA VAL A 432 -51.21 -6.64 -37.44
C VAL A 432 -52.39 -6.53 -38.39
N THR A 433 -52.84 -7.66 -38.92
CA THR A 433 -54.09 -7.72 -39.70
C THR A 433 -55.27 -7.99 -38.77
N ILE A 434 -56.37 -7.26 -38.96
CA ILE A 434 -57.65 -7.48 -38.27
C ILE A 434 -58.66 -7.93 -39.32
N SER A 435 -59.36 -9.02 -39.02
CA SER A 435 -60.31 -9.67 -39.92
C SER A 435 -61.71 -9.72 -39.31
N LEU A 436 -62.73 -9.69 -40.15
CA LEU A 436 -64.08 -10.04 -39.73
C LEU A 436 -64.16 -11.54 -39.38
N PRO A 437 -65.11 -11.95 -38.52
CA PRO A 437 -65.47 -13.36 -38.38
C PRO A 437 -65.70 -13.98 -39.76
N PRO A 438 -65.22 -15.21 -40.00
CA PRO A 438 -65.32 -15.83 -41.31
C PRO A 438 -66.78 -15.97 -41.73
N VAL A 439 -67.15 -15.33 -42.83
CA VAL A 439 -68.43 -15.53 -43.50
C VAL A 439 -68.17 -16.54 -44.62
N LEU A 440 -68.82 -17.71 -44.57
CA LEU A 440 -68.57 -18.83 -45.48
C LEU A 440 -67.15 -19.44 -45.39
N GLY A 441 -66.48 -19.32 -44.24
CA GLY A 441 -65.16 -19.93 -44.01
C GLY A 441 -63.97 -19.12 -44.53
N VAL A 442 -64.21 -17.93 -45.11
CA VAL A 442 -63.16 -17.03 -45.59
C VAL A 442 -63.04 -15.85 -44.62
N ALA A 443 -61.87 -15.66 -44.02
CA ALA A 443 -61.56 -14.47 -43.23
C ALA A 443 -61.32 -13.29 -44.18
N VAL A 444 -62.03 -12.18 -43.96
CA VAL A 444 -61.87 -10.95 -44.74
C VAL A 444 -61.08 -9.96 -43.90
N GLU A 445 -59.88 -9.60 -44.36
CA GLU A 445 -59.09 -8.52 -43.76
C GLU A 445 -59.81 -7.19 -43.97
N VAL A 446 -60.04 -6.47 -42.88
CA VAL A 446 -60.77 -5.19 -42.90
C VAL A 446 -59.89 -4.01 -42.50
N LEU A 447 -58.84 -4.27 -41.73
CA LEU A 447 -57.94 -3.27 -41.21
C LEU A 447 -56.54 -3.86 -41.03
N ARG A 448 -55.53 -3.12 -41.46
CA ARG A 448 -54.13 -3.40 -41.14
C ARG A 448 -53.62 -2.30 -40.22
N LEU A 449 -52.96 -2.68 -39.13
CA LEU A 449 -52.32 -1.79 -38.19
C LEU A 449 -50.82 -1.96 -38.29
N ASP A 450 -50.12 -0.95 -38.78
CA ASP A 450 -48.67 -0.91 -38.73
C ASP A 450 -48.26 -0.22 -37.42
N ILE A 451 -47.48 -0.94 -36.60
CA ILE A 451 -47.09 -0.60 -35.25
C ILE A 451 -45.58 -0.31 -35.26
N GLY A 452 -45.26 0.96 -35.05
CA GLY A 452 -43.89 1.45 -34.85
C GLY A 452 -43.68 1.90 -33.41
N LEU A 453 -42.42 1.92 -32.94
CA LEU A 453 -42.06 2.61 -31.70
C LEU A 453 -41.45 3.98 -32.03
N ARG A 454 -41.91 5.05 -31.39
CA ARG A 454 -41.39 6.41 -31.58
C ARG A 454 -41.10 7.07 -30.24
N ASN A 455 -40.03 7.86 -30.19
CA ASN A 455 -39.77 8.75 -29.08
C ASN A 455 -40.70 9.97 -29.21
N VAL A 456 -41.37 10.36 -28.12
CA VAL A 456 -42.36 11.45 -28.10
C VAL A 456 -41.66 12.81 -27.95
N ASN A 457 -40.46 12.82 -27.38
CA ASN A 457 -39.67 14.03 -27.10
C ASN A 457 -38.59 14.30 -28.16
N ALA A 458 -38.19 13.27 -28.89
CA ALA A 458 -37.27 13.39 -30.00
C ALA A 458 -38.07 13.31 -31.31
N GLY A 459 -37.76 14.17 -32.28
CA GLY A 459 -38.46 14.16 -33.57
C GLY A 459 -38.31 12.82 -34.30
N ASP A 460 -38.94 12.70 -35.47
CA ASP A 460 -39.09 11.46 -36.26
C ASP A 460 -37.82 10.70 -36.67
N THR A 461 -36.65 11.25 -36.36
CA THR A 461 -35.34 10.77 -36.81
C THR A 461 -34.49 10.15 -35.71
N SER A 462 -34.98 10.15 -34.46
CA SER A 462 -34.24 9.63 -33.32
C SER A 462 -34.61 8.18 -33.00
N SER A 463 -33.61 7.34 -32.78
CA SER A 463 -33.78 5.98 -32.28
C SER A 463 -34.44 5.98 -30.90
N THR A 464 -35.39 5.09 -30.66
CA THR A 464 -35.99 4.89 -29.33
C THR A 464 -35.14 3.92 -28.53
N THR A 465 -34.86 4.24 -27.27
CA THR A 465 -34.09 3.36 -26.38
C THR A 465 -35.00 2.63 -25.38
N VAL A 466 -34.51 1.57 -24.75
CA VAL A 466 -35.18 0.93 -23.61
C VAL A 466 -35.46 1.95 -22.51
N GLY A 467 -34.50 2.84 -22.20
CA GLY A 467 -34.66 3.91 -21.23
C GLY A 467 -35.78 4.88 -21.58
N ASP A 468 -35.99 5.19 -22.87
CA ASP A 468 -37.11 6.03 -23.30
C ASP A 468 -38.47 5.37 -23.04
N VAL A 469 -38.59 4.07 -23.26
CA VAL A 469 -39.83 3.32 -22.96
C VAL A 469 -40.12 3.33 -21.47
N LEU A 470 -39.11 3.04 -20.65
CA LEU A 470 -39.23 2.96 -19.20
C LEU A 470 -39.53 4.34 -18.57
N ALA A 471 -38.97 5.41 -19.13
CA ALA A 471 -39.24 6.77 -18.70
C ALA A 471 -40.60 7.33 -19.20
N GLY A 472 -41.39 6.53 -19.93
CA GLY A 472 -42.67 6.97 -20.52
C GLY A 472 -42.49 8.00 -21.65
N ARG A 473 -41.31 8.05 -22.26
CA ARG A 473 -40.95 8.95 -23.36
C ARG A 473 -41.11 8.27 -24.73
N ALA A 474 -41.42 6.98 -24.76
CA ALA A 474 -41.78 6.27 -25.98
C ALA A 474 -43.29 6.12 -26.10
N ALA A 475 -43.79 6.22 -27.33
CA ALA A 475 -45.15 5.87 -27.69
C ALA A 475 -45.13 4.91 -28.87
N LEU A 476 -46.10 3.99 -28.91
CA LEU A 476 -46.34 3.21 -30.10
C LEU A 476 -47.08 4.09 -31.11
N ALA A 477 -46.54 4.20 -32.31
CA ALA A 477 -47.20 4.81 -33.44
C ALA A 477 -47.98 3.75 -34.20
N ILE A 478 -49.30 3.89 -34.22
CA ILE A 478 -50.19 2.95 -34.90
C ILE A 478 -50.76 3.67 -36.11
N VAL A 479 -50.43 3.17 -37.31
CA VAL A 479 -50.94 3.70 -38.58
C VAL A 479 -51.98 2.71 -39.11
N PRO A 480 -53.27 3.08 -39.09
CA PRO A 480 -54.33 2.24 -39.64
C PRO A 480 -54.42 2.39 -41.16
N THR A 481 -54.39 1.28 -41.88
CA THR A 481 -54.70 1.21 -43.31
C THR A 481 -56.03 0.47 -43.49
N THR A 482 -57.08 1.18 -43.92
CA THR A 482 -58.38 0.56 -44.17
C THR A 482 -58.47 -0.07 -45.55
N LEU A 483 -59.05 -1.26 -45.59
CA LEU A 483 -59.22 -2.06 -46.80
C LEU A 483 -60.68 -2.00 -47.31
N GLY A 484 -61.38 -0.87 -47.12
CA GLY A 484 -62.71 -0.63 -47.71
C GLY A 484 -63.87 -0.40 -46.73
N VAL A 485 -63.63 -0.10 -45.44
CA VAL A 485 -64.68 0.18 -44.44
C VAL A 485 -64.54 1.59 -43.83
N GLY A 486 -65.67 2.25 -43.57
CA GLY A 486 -65.76 3.63 -43.06
C GLY A 486 -65.23 3.80 -41.62
N LEU A 487 -64.45 4.86 -41.41
CA LEU A 487 -63.42 5.00 -40.35
C LEU A 487 -63.86 5.66 -39.02
N GLY A 488 -65.15 5.85 -38.77
CA GLY A 488 -65.62 6.71 -37.65
C GLY A 488 -65.13 6.34 -36.23
N GLY A 489 -64.75 5.08 -35.99
CA GLY A 489 -64.23 4.59 -34.70
C GLY A 489 -62.73 4.35 -34.63
N VAL A 490 -61.99 4.47 -35.74
CA VAL A 490 -60.58 4.04 -35.81
C VAL A 490 -59.66 4.99 -35.04
N THR A 491 -59.97 6.28 -34.98
CA THR A 491 -59.17 7.23 -34.18
C THR A 491 -59.26 6.91 -32.69
N ALA A 492 -60.45 6.56 -32.19
CA ALA A 492 -60.64 6.15 -30.79
C ALA A 492 -59.96 4.79 -30.50
N LEU A 493 -60.03 3.87 -31.46
CA LEU A 493 -59.31 2.59 -31.44
C LEU A 493 -57.79 2.82 -31.32
N VAL A 494 -57.22 3.63 -32.22
CA VAL A 494 -55.79 3.94 -32.25
C VAL A 494 -55.34 4.57 -30.94
N THR A 495 -56.02 5.62 -30.46
CA THR A 495 -55.65 6.31 -29.21
C THR A 495 -55.74 5.38 -27.98
N GLY A 496 -56.77 4.52 -27.93
CA GLY A 496 -56.93 3.53 -26.87
C GLY A 496 -55.84 2.44 -26.90
N LEU A 497 -55.45 1.99 -28.10
CA LEU A 497 -54.38 1.00 -28.30
C LEU A 497 -53.01 1.57 -27.92
N THR A 498 -52.69 2.80 -28.33
CA THR A 498 -51.41 3.43 -28.00
C THR A 498 -51.19 3.54 -26.49
N ALA A 499 -52.23 3.89 -25.73
CA ALA A 499 -52.14 4.00 -24.27
C ALA A 499 -52.07 2.62 -23.59
N SER A 500 -52.78 1.62 -24.11
CA SER A 500 -52.86 0.29 -23.50
C SER A 500 -51.68 -0.64 -23.82
N LEU A 501 -50.94 -0.39 -24.90
CA LEU A 501 -49.83 -1.27 -25.34
C LEU A 501 -48.46 -0.89 -24.75
N VAL A 502 -48.23 0.39 -24.43
CA VAL A 502 -46.92 0.83 -23.89
C VAL A 502 -46.68 0.27 -22.49
N ALA A 503 -47.70 0.22 -21.63
CA ALA A 503 -47.56 -0.27 -20.26
C ALA A 503 -47.15 -1.76 -20.19
N PRO A 504 -47.79 -2.70 -20.91
CA PRO A 504 -47.35 -4.10 -20.97
C PRO A 504 -45.90 -4.28 -21.44
N VAL A 505 -45.48 -3.52 -22.46
CA VAL A 505 -44.09 -3.57 -22.95
C VAL A 505 -43.12 -3.03 -21.91
N SER A 506 -43.43 -1.91 -21.25
CA SER A 506 -42.61 -1.34 -20.17
C SER A 506 -42.47 -2.31 -18.99
N THR A 507 -43.57 -2.97 -18.57
CA THR A 507 -43.54 -4.00 -17.53
C THR A 507 -42.65 -5.17 -17.94
N LEU A 508 -42.78 -5.66 -19.17
CA LEU A 508 -41.95 -6.75 -19.69
C LEU A 508 -40.46 -6.37 -19.66
N LEU A 509 -40.09 -5.19 -20.16
CA LEU A 509 -38.71 -4.71 -20.14
C LEU A 509 -38.17 -4.57 -18.71
N THR A 510 -38.98 -4.07 -17.78
CA THR A 510 -38.61 -3.96 -16.36
C THR A 510 -38.35 -5.34 -15.74
N THR A 511 -39.22 -6.32 -16.02
CA THR A 511 -39.10 -7.68 -15.48
C THR A 511 -37.89 -8.40 -16.09
N GLN A 512 -37.69 -8.29 -17.41
CA GLN A 512 -36.66 -9.05 -18.11
C GLN A 512 -35.27 -8.42 -18.03
N LEU A 513 -35.17 -7.09 -17.95
CA LEU A 513 -33.89 -6.38 -18.04
C LEU A 513 -33.50 -5.66 -16.74
N LEU A 514 -34.42 -4.99 -16.04
CA LEU A 514 -34.05 -4.24 -14.82
C LEU A 514 -34.08 -5.09 -13.54
N THR A 515 -34.98 -6.06 -13.45
CA THR A 515 -35.08 -6.95 -12.27
C THR A 515 -33.83 -7.81 -12.07
N PRO A 516 -33.19 -8.36 -13.13
CA PRO A 516 -31.90 -9.04 -12.97
C PRO A 516 -30.79 -8.11 -12.47
N VAL A 517 -30.78 -6.84 -12.90
CA VAL A 517 -29.76 -5.85 -12.48
C VAL A 517 -29.94 -5.47 -11.01
N SER A 518 -31.18 -5.26 -10.55
CA SER A 518 -31.44 -5.02 -9.13
C SER A 518 -31.11 -6.24 -8.27
N SER A 519 -31.38 -7.45 -8.77
CA SER A 519 -31.00 -8.70 -8.10
C SER A 519 -29.47 -8.88 -8.04
N LEU A 520 -28.74 -8.47 -9.08
CA LEU A 520 -27.27 -8.45 -9.08
C LEU A 520 -26.73 -7.55 -7.97
N GLY A 521 -27.26 -6.35 -7.80
CA GLY A 521 -26.84 -5.45 -6.72
C GLY A 521 -26.99 -6.09 -5.34
N ALA A 522 -28.13 -6.74 -5.07
CA ALA A 522 -28.34 -7.47 -3.82
C ALA A 522 -27.42 -8.70 -3.68
N ALA A 523 -27.18 -9.43 -4.76
CA ALA A 523 -26.29 -10.60 -4.76
C ALA A 523 -24.83 -10.21 -4.49
N LEU A 524 -24.33 -9.14 -5.12
CA LEU A 524 -22.98 -8.63 -4.89
C LEU A 524 -22.80 -8.11 -3.46
N ALA A 525 -23.79 -7.39 -2.92
CA ALA A 525 -23.75 -6.94 -1.53
C ALA A 525 -23.79 -8.11 -0.53
N ALA A 526 -24.51 -9.20 -0.85
CA ALA A 526 -24.49 -10.40 -0.02
C ALA A 526 -23.15 -11.15 -0.13
N ALA A 527 -22.51 -11.14 -1.30
CA ALA A 527 -21.22 -11.78 -1.54
C ALA A 527 -20.02 -11.01 -0.96
N SER A 528 -20.13 -9.69 -0.79
CA SER A 528 -19.07 -8.87 -0.19
C SER A 528 -18.91 -9.09 1.32
N ALA A 529 -20.00 -9.38 2.04
CA ALA A 529 -19.98 -9.57 3.49
C ALA A 529 -19.06 -10.73 3.97
N PRO A 530 -19.06 -11.92 3.32
CA PRO A 530 -18.08 -12.96 3.58
C PRO A 530 -16.62 -12.53 3.40
N ILE A 531 -16.32 -11.71 2.39
CA ILE A 531 -14.95 -11.21 2.12
C ILE A 531 -14.47 -10.34 3.27
N VAL A 532 -15.31 -9.39 3.71
CA VAL A 532 -15.01 -8.49 4.84
C VAL A 532 -14.82 -9.29 6.13
N THR A 533 -15.63 -10.32 6.35
CA THR A 533 -15.54 -11.20 7.53
C THR A 533 -14.27 -12.06 7.52
N ALA A 534 -13.91 -12.61 6.36
CA ALA A 534 -12.71 -13.40 6.15
C ALA A 534 -11.46 -12.55 6.43
N LEU A 535 -11.37 -11.36 5.84
CA LEU A 535 -10.27 -10.43 6.10
C LEU A 535 -10.23 -10.02 7.57
N GLY A 536 -11.37 -9.68 8.18
CA GLY A 536 -11.43 -9.33 9.60
C GLY A 536 -10.88 -10.44 10.51
N SER A 537 -11.09 -11.71 10.15
CA SER A 537 -10.57 -12.86 10.89
C SER A 537 -9.05 -13.02 10.75
N VAL A 538 -8.49 -12.85 9.54
CA VAL A 538 -7.03 -12.84 9.33
C VAL A 538 -6.40 -11.72 10.15
N VAL A 539 -6.96 -10.52 10.00
CA VAL A 539 -6.47 -9.29 10.61
C VAL A 539 -6.55 -9.35 12.14
N ALA A 540 -7.57 -9.99 12.71
CA ALA A 540 -7.69 -10.19 14.16
C ALA A 540 -6.64 -11.16 14.72
N ALA A 541 -6.12 -12.09 13.91
CA ALA A 541 -5.11 -13.06 14.33
C ALA A 541 -3.67 -12.48 14.26
N LEU A 542 -3.41 -11.51 13.38
CA LEU A 542 -2.06 -10.95 13.19
C LEU A 542 -1.35 -10.47 14.47
N PRO A 543 -2.02 -9.75 15.41
CA PRO A 543 -1.36 -9.24 16.61
C PRO A 543 -0.75 -10.33 17.51
N SER A 544 -1.35 -11.52 17.53
CA SER A 544 -0.83 -12.65 18.32
C SER A 544 0.18 -13.49 17.55
N LEU A 545 0.28 -13.31 16.24
CA LEU A 545 1.12 -14.13 15.37
C LEU A 545 2.40 -13.44 14.97
N LEU A 546 2.35 -12.13 14.70
CA LEU A 546 3.41 -11.39 14.03
C LEU A 546 3.89 -10.21 14.88
N SER A 547 5.19 -10.11 15.07
CA SER A 547 5.87 -8.94 15.63
C SER A 547 6.77 -8.35 14.55
N LEU A 548 6.60 -7.07 14.23
CA LEU A 548 7.36 -6.37 13.21
C LEU A 548 8.09 -5.21 13.85
N ALA A 549 9.37 -5.04 13.52
CA ALA A 549 10.13 -3.88 13.95
C ALA A 549 11.11 -3.42 12.87
N VAL A 550 11.35 -2.11 12.83
CA VAL A 550 12.29 -1.49 11.89
C VAL A 550 13.40 -0.77 12.63
N ASN A 551 14.50 -0.49 11.91
CA ASN A 551 15.64 0.22 12.46
C ASN A 551 16.18 -0.40 13.74
N VAL A 552 16.38 -1.73 13.74
CA VAL A 552 16.74 -2.46 14.97
C VAL A 552 18.22 -2.25 15.27
N GLN A 553 18.49 -1.63 16.41
CA GLN A 553 19.82 -1.23 16.89
C GLN A 553 20.01 -1.70 18.34
N PRO A 554 20.81 -2.76 18.58
CA PRO A 554 20.94 -3.39 19.90
C PRO A 554 21.61 -2.50 20.96
N ASP A 555 22.39 -1.50 20.55
CA ASP A 555 23.04 -0.52 21.43
C ASP A 555 22.10 0.64 21.85
N GLN A 556 20.92 0.74 21.25
CA GLN A 556 19.95 1.80 21.54
C GLN A 556 18.86 1.33 22.51
N ALA A 557 18.22 2.29 23.17
CA ALA A 557 17.10 2.01 24.06
C ALA A 557 15.95 1.30 23.30
N GLY A 558 15.19 0.47 24.02
CA GLY A 558 14.04 -0.25 23.46
C GLY A 558 14.40 -1.42 22.54
N ALA A 559 15.66 -1.86 22.50
CA ALA A 559 16.08 -2.99 21.68
C ALA A 559 15.28 -4.27 22.01
N LEU A 560 14.67 -4.85 20.98
CA LEU A 560 13.99 -6.14 21.05
C LEU A 560 14.99 -7.29 21.25
N PRO A 561 14.56 -8.45 21.75
CA PRO A 561 15.42 -9.63 21.84
C PRO A 561 16.07 -9.98 20.49
N GLY A 562 17.39 -10.15 20.52
CA GLY A 562 18.21 -10.27 19.33
C GLY A 562 19.68 -10.54 19.66
N PRO A 563 20.56 -10.57 18.65
CA PRO A 563 22.01 -10.60 18.87
C PRO A 563 22.44 -9.36 19.66
N GLY A 564 23.29 -9.58 20.67
CA GLY A 564 23.85 -8.51 21.48
C GLY A 564 24.82 -7.62 20.68
N TYR A 565 25.43 -6.66 21.38
CA TYR A 565 26.47 -5.81 20.82
C TYR A 565 27.69 -5.78 21.75
N SER A 566 28.84 -5.49 21.16
CA SER A 566 30.06 -5.23 21.92
C SER A 566 30.11 -3.77 22.37
N ALA A 567 30.10 -3.52 23.68
CA ALA A 567 30.21 -2.17 24.23
C ALA A 567 31.62 -1.58 24.04
N ALA A 568 31.70 -0.24 23.96
CA ALA A 568 32.98 0.45 23.89
C ALA A 568 33.80 0.26 25.18
N VAL A 569 35.13 0.21 25.06
CA VAL A 569 36.07 0.33 26.17
C VAL A 569 37.01 1.51 25.86
N PRO A 570 36.54 2.76 26.05
CA PRO A 570 37.33 3.95 25.72
C PRO A 570 38.57 4.07 26.62
N PRO A 571 39.69 4.63 26.10
CA PRO A 571 39.89 5.10 24.72
C PRO A 571 40.38 3.97 23.78
N ARG A 572 40.35 2.70 24.20
CA ARG A 572 41.05 1.60 23.53
C ARG A 572 40.26 0.97 22.39
N THR A 573 38.94 0.88 22.54
CA THR A 573 38.06 0.27 21.54
C THR A 573 36.77 1.06 21.36
N SER A 574 36.23 1.05 20.15
CA SER A 574 34.88 1.52 19.84
C SER A 574 33.82 0.54 20.35
N ALA A 575 32.56 0.96 20.34
CA ALA A 575 31.44 0.02 20.38
C ALA A 575 31.27 -0.65 19.00
N GLU A 576 30.45 -1.69 18.96
CA GLU A 576 29.87 -2.24 17.75
C GLU A 576 28.58 -1.47 17.42
N TYR A 577 28.53 -0.86 16.24
CA TYR A 577 27.34 -0.17 15.74
C TYR A 577 26.64 -1.05 14.73
N ARG A 578 25.53 -1.66 15.16
CA ARG A 578 24.70 -2.54 14.34
C ARG A 578 23.38 -1.87 14.00
N VAL A 579 22.88 -2.11 12.79
CA VAL A 579 21.52 -1.77 12.36
C VAL A 579 20.96 -2.89 11.49
N SER A 580 19.71 -3.27 11.73
CA SER A 580 18.92 -4.12 10.83
C SER A 580 17.74 -3.33 10.30
N ALA A 581 17.45 -3.45 9.00
CA ALA A 581 16.34 -2.72 8.39
C ALA A 581 14.99 -3.19 8.94
N LEU A 582 14.75 -4.51 8.88
CA LEU A 582 13.49 -5.14 9.27
C LEU A 582 13.74 -6.36 10.16
N ARG A 583 12.93 -6.51 11.20
CA ARG A 583 12.83 -7.72 12.02
C ARG A 583 11.41 -8.26 11.94
N ILE A 584 11.30 -9.55 11.68
CA ILE A 584 10.04 -10.28 11.63
C ILE A 584 10.10 -11.36 12.70
N GLY A 585 9.20 -11.30 13.67
CA GLY A 585 9.04 -12.27 14.74
C GLY A 585 7.72 -13.02 14.61
N LEU A 586 7.73 -14.32 14.91
CA LEU A 586 6.55 -15.16 15.01
C LEU A 586 6.30 -15.51 16.48
N LEU A 587 5.23 -14.97 17.06
CA LEU A 587 4.97 -14.93 18.50
C LEU A 587 4.49 -16.27 19.08
N ASP A 588 3.68 -17.02 18.33
CA ASP A 588 3.13 -18.32 18.76
C ASP A 588 4.05 -19.52 18.43
N SER A 589 5.15 -19.30 17.72
CA SER A 589 6.14 -20.35 17.44
C SER A 589 7.30 -20.29 18.44
N VAL A 590 7.40 -21.31 19.29
CA VAL A 590 8.55 -21.50 20.18
C VAL A 590 9.56 -22.40 19.47
N GLY A 591 10.71 -21.85 19.10
CA GLY A 591 11.85 -22.63 18.63
C GLY A 591 12.54 -23.35 19.78
N SER A 592 13.40 -24.33 19.47
CA SER A 592 14.21 -25.04 20.48
C SER A 592 15.16 -24.12 21.27
N ALA A 593 15.31 -22.85 20.87
CA ALA A 593 16.12 -21.82 21.51
C ALA A 593 15.33 -20.59 22.02
N GLY A 594 13.99 -20.58 21.96
CA GLY A 594 13.14 -19.43 22.37
C GLY A 594 12.33 -18.82 21.21
N PHE A 595 12.07 -17.50 21.26
CA PHE A 595 11.29 -16.76 20.26
C PHE A 595 11.89 -16.90 18.84
N VAL A 596 11.04 -17.17 17.85
CA VAL A 596 11.41 -17.29 16.44
C VAL A 596 11.38 -15.90 15.79
N TYR A 597 12.52 -15.43 15.30
CA TYR A 597 12.62 -14.17 14.56
C TYR A 597 13.70 -14.22 13.49
N ALA A 598 13.47 -13.46 12.41
CA ALA A 598 14.43 -13.23 11.34
C ALA A 598 14.74 -11.74 11.23
N HIS A 599 16.02 -11.42 11.01
CA HIS A 599 16.47 -10.09 10.65
C HIS A 599 16.77 -10.04 9.15
N LEU A 600 16.29 -8.98 8.49
CA LEU A 600 16.56 -8.69 7.10
C LEU A 600 17.44 -7.44 6.99
N ALA A 601 18.46 -7.54 6.14
CA ALA A 601 19.50 -6.55 5.91
C ALA A 601 20.13 -6.02 7.21
N THR A 602 21.13 -6.73 7.72
CA THR A 602 21.90 -6.33 8.90
C THR A 602 23.29 -5.83 8.49
N ALA A 603 23.68 -4.68 9.04
CA ALA A 603 24.98 -4.06 8.83
C ALA A 603 25.65 -3.72 10.17
N THR A 604 26.95 -3.95 10.25
CA THR A 604 27.76 -3.69 11.45
C THR A 604 29.06 -2.97 11.09
N ALA A 605 29.38 -1.92 11.83
CA ALA A 605 30.69 -1.27 11.84
C ALA A 605 31.27 -1.29 13.26
N GLY A 606 32.55 -1.63 13.37
CA GLY A 606 33.20 -1.92 14.65
C GLY A 606 33.08 -3.40 15.04
N VAL A 607 33.75 -3.84 16.10
CA VAL A 607 34.59 -3.04 17.01
C VAL A 607 35.91 -2.64 16.34
N ASN A 608 36.27 -1.37 16.43
CA ASN A 608 37.58 -0.85 16.04
C ASN A 608 38.42 -0.65 17.30
N ALA A 609 39.73 -0.89 17.20
CA ALA A 609 40.66 -0.76 18.32
C ALA A 609 41.98 -0.16 17.86
N ARG A 610 42.65 0.54 18.76
CA ARG A 610 44.00 1.03 18.49
C ARG A 610 44.98 -0.05 18.87
N LEU A 611 45.94 -0.32 17.99
CA LEU A 611 46.99 -1.28 18.24
C LEU A 611 48.20 -0.57 18.87
N PRO A 612 48.95 -1.27 19.74
CA PRO A 612 50.08 -0.71 20.48
C PRO A 612 51.25 -0.29 19.58
#